data_AF-A0A7X9HG58-F1
#
_entry.id   AF-A0A7X9HG58-F1
#
_cell.length_a   1.000
_cell.length_b   1.000
_cell.length_c   1.000
_cell.angle_alpha   90.00
_cell.angle_beta   90.00
_cell.angle_gamma   90.00
#
_symmetry.space_group_name_H-M   'P 1'
#
loop_
_entity.id
_entity.type
_entity.pdbx_description
1 polymer ?
#
loop_
_entity_poly.entity_id
_entity_poly.type
_entity_poly.pdbx_seq_one_letter_code
_entity_poly.pdbx_strand_id
1 'polypeptide(L)'
;DWPSRFSNIHIQKNKGGGFAPWNIQQYKPIDLQNYYFQNKYDKSCYTLIFFHFHDIRFRDDNKIDFGTYLLPQWAIQKLYFPYIQHLHNIEKKLKLKYMCYFHENKIIKNRMFDNFLTIIQRYYIFKYLFFYLANFYIKNISDKNKLVIALQPLLKKLIFNRNIFYINRILED
;
A
#
# COMPACT_ATOMS: atom_id res chain seq x y z
N ASP A 1 31.46 4.35 5.05
CA ASP A 1 30.90 5.17 6.14
C ASP A 1 30.32 4.31 7.26
N TRP A 2 29.20 3.60 7.06
CA TRP A 2 28.62 2.77 8.14
C TRP A 2 29.46 1.53 8.54
N PRO A 3 29.85 0.62 7.64
CA PRO A 3 30.62 -0.57 8.04
C PRO A 3 32.04 -0.26 8.51
N SER A 4 32.58 0.90 8.14
CA SER A 4 33.88 1.38 8.60
C SER A 4 33.83 1.98 10.00
N ARG A 5 32.64 2.39 10.48
CA ARG A 5 32.46 3.05 11.78
C ARG A 5 31.93 2.12 12.87
N PHE A 6 31.30 1.01 12.49
CA PHE A 6 30.68 0.07 13.42
C PHE A 6 31.01 -1.37 13.02
N SER A 7 31.58 -2.13 13.95
CA SER A 7 32.13 -3.48 13.71
C SER A 7 31.07 -4.53 13.32
N ASN A 8 29.80 -4.31 13.66
CA ASN A 8 28.73 -5.29 13.50
C ASN A 8 27.70 -4.88 12.42
N ILE A 9 28.10 -4.06 11.45
CA ILE A 9 27.24 -3.69 10.33
C ILE A 9 27.57 -4.58 9.12
N HIS A 10 26.57 -5.35 8.69
CA HIS A 10 26.63 -6.11 7.45
C HIS A 10 25.88 -5.37 6.33
N ILE A 11 26.55 -5.12 5.20
CA ILE A 11 25.87 -4.64 3.99
C ILE A 11 25.25 -5.85 3.29
N GLN A 12 23.92 -5.90 3.27
CA GLN A 12 23.20 -6.91 2.51
C GLN A 12 23.44 -6.70 1.00
N LYS A 13 24.21 -7.62 0.40
CA LYS A 13 24.51 -7.57 -1.05
C LYS A 13 23.33 -8.05 -1.91
N ASN A 14 22.51 -8.95 -1.39
CA ASN A 14 21.34 -9.47 -2.11
C ASN A 14 20.14 -8.54 -1.90
N LYS A 15 19.76 -7.78 -2.95
CA LYS A 15 18.61 -6.88 -2.91
C LYS A 15 17.26 -7.62 -2.80
N GLY A 16 17.24 -8.94 -2.92
CA GLY A 16 16.07 -9.78 -2.65
C GLY A 16 15.53 -9.66 -1.22
N GLY A 17 16.33 -9.19 -0.26
CA GLY A 17 15.86 -8.82 1.09
C GLY A 17 15.36 -7.38 1.22
N GLY A 18 15.42 -6.58 0.16
CA GLY A 18 15.08 -5.16 0.20
C GLY A 18 13.70 -4.82 -0.32
N PHE A 19 12.81 -5.80 -0.56
CA PHE A 19 11.52 -5.54 -1.19
C PHE A 19 10.53 -4.91 -0.21
N ALA A 20 9.91 -3.82 -0.63
CA ALA A 20 8.99 -3.04 0.18
C ALA A 20 7.98 -2.26 -0.68
N PRO A 21 6.86 -1.78 -0.12
CA PRO A 21 5.82 -1.06 -0.84
C PRO A 21 6.31 0.18 -1.59
N TRP A 22 7.34 0.87 -1.06
CA TRP A 22 7.90 2.07 -1.67
C TRP A 22 8.87 1.80 -2.84
N ASN A 23 9.36 0.56 -3.01
CA ASN A 23 10.26 0.20 -4.11
C ASN A 23 9.78 -0.98 -4.96
N ILE A 24 8.61 -1.56 -4.67
CA ILE A 24 8.09 -2.72 -5.39
C ILE A 24 7.85 -2.44 -6.88
N GLN A 25 7.62 -1.18 -7.25
CA GLN A 25 7.40 -0.72 -8.62
C GLN A 25 8.66 -0.84 -9.48
N GLN A 26 9.83 -0.89 -8.84
CA GLN A 26 11.11 -1.04 -9.50
C GLN A 26 11.32 -2.46 -10.03
N TYR A 27 10.49 -3.43 -9.62
CA TYR A 27 10.64 -4.83 -9.99
C TYR A 27 9.57 -5.28 -10.98
N LYS A 28 9.96 -6.18 -11.88
CA LYS A 28 9.04 -6.95 -12.71
C LYS A 28 9.23 -8.44 -12.44
N PRO A 29 8.15 -9.23 -12.36
CA PRO A 29 8.27 -10.67 -12.26
C PRO A 29 8.88 -11.25 -13.53
N ILE A 30 9.86 -12.13 -13.36
CA ILE A 30 10.30 -13.06 -14.40
C ILE A 30 9.60 -14.40 -14.18
N ASP A 31 9.55 -14.85 -12.93
CA ASP A 31 8.86 -16.06 -12.51
C ASP A 31 8.20 -15.81 -11.14
N LEU A 32 6.87 -15.75 -11.15
CA LEU A 32 6.07 -15.51 -9.94
C LEU A 32 5.99 -16.73 -9.02
N GLN A 33 6.18 -17.95 -9.53
CA GLN A 33 6.11 -19.17 -8.71
C GLN A 33 7.33 -19.28 -7.81
N ASN A 34 8.51 -18.97 -8.37
CA ASN A 34 9.78 -19.02 -7.65
C ASN A 34 10.21 -17.67 -7.06
N TYR A 35 9.29 -16.69 -7.01
CA TYR A 35 9.54 -15.34 -6.51
C TYR A 35 10.80 -14.68 -7.11
N TYR A 36 10.97 -14.82 -8.43
CA TYR A 36 12.13 -14.32 -9.15
C TYR A 36 11.77 -13.06 -9.96
N PHE A 37 12.49 -11.98 -9.69
CA PHE A 37 12.16 -10.65 -10.17
C PHE A 37 13.38 -9.95 -10.78
N GLN A 38 13.15 -9.18 -11.84
CA GLN A 38 14.15 -8.28 -12.42
C GLN A 38 13.92 -6.84 -11.97
N ASN A 39 14.97 -6.15 -11.54
CA ASN A 39 14.94 -4.71 -11.35
C ASN A 39 14.92 -4.00 -12.72
N LYS A 40 13.99 -3.08 -12.91
CA LYS A 40 13.75 -2.40 -14.20
C LYS A 40 14.86 -1.44 -14.59
N TYR A 41 15.62 -0.91 -13.63
CA TYR A 41 16.66 0.10 -13.85
C TYR A 41 17.99 -0.55 -14.20
N ASP A 42 18.53 -1.38 -13.32
CA ASP A 42 19.85 -1.99 -13.48
C ASP A 42 19.80 -3.38 -14.16
N LYS A 43 18.61 -3.88 -14.49
CA LYS A 43 18.34 -5.18 -15.13
C LYS A 43 18.82 -6.40 -14.33
N SER A 44 19.28 -6.20 -13.10
CA SER A 44 19.71 -7.29 -12.23
C SER A 44 18.51 -8.08 -11.71
N CYS A 45 18.72 -9.37 -11.44
CA CYS A 45 17.66 -10.29 -11.03
C CYS A 45 17.89 -10.79 -9.61
N TYR A 46 16.81 -10.95 -8.87
CA TYR A 46 16.84 -11.36 -7.48
C TYR A 46 15.68 -12.30 -7.18
N THR A 47 15.96 -13.32 -6.38
CA THR A 47 14.92 -14.08 -5.66
C THR A 47 14.51 -13.29 -4.43
N LEU A 48 13.21 -13.11 -4.23
CA LEU A 48 12.67 -12.48 -3.02
C LEU A 48 13.00 -13.36 -1.80
N ILE A 49 13.58 -12.75 -0.77
CA ILE A 49 13.87 -13.42 0.51
C ILE A 49 12.77 -13.08 1.52
N PHE A 50 12.50 -11.78 1.69
CA PHE A 50 11.39 -11.31 2.51
C PHE A 50 10.83 -9.99 1.97
N PHE A 51 9.59 -9.71 2.33
CA PHE A 51 8.90 -8.48 1.97
C PHE A 51 8.55 -7.69 3.23
N HIS A 52 8.86 -6.40 3.23
CA HIS A 52 8.50 -5.51 4.33
C HIS A 52 7.06 -4.99 4.14
N PHE A 53 6.10 -5.51 4.90
CA PHE A 53 4.74 -4.94 4.89
C PHE A 53 4.69 -3.62 5.67
N HIS A 54 4.00 -2.61 5.14
CA HIS A 54 3.88 -1.30 5.78
C HIS A 54 2.46 -0.74 5.65
N ASP A 55 1.97 -0.13 6.73
CA ASP A 55 0.67 0.57 6.81
C ASP A 55 -0.56 -0.30 6.46
N ILE A 56 -0.48 -1.61 6.73
CA ILE A 56 -1.64 -2.49 6.62
C ILE A 56 -2.59 -2.19 7.78
N ARG A 57 -3.86 -1.93 7.48
CA ARG A 57 -4.89 -1.66 8.50
C ARG A 57 -6.15 -2.47 8.22
N PHE A 58 -6.61 -3.18 9.23
CA PHE A 58 -7.95 -3.78 9.25
C PHE A 58 -8.98 -2.67 9.50
N ARG A 59 -10.15 -2.79 8.88
CA ARG A 59 -11.22 -1.81 8.97
C ARG A 59 -12.49 -2.44 9.54
N ASP A 60 -13.30 -1.62 10.19
CA ASP A 60 -14.60 -2.03 10.78
C ASP A 60 -15.69 -2.34 9.74
N ASP A 61 -15.39 -2.20 8.44
CA ASP A 61 -16.30 -2.44 7.31
C ASP A 61 -15.92 -3.69 6.48
N ASN A 62 -15.29 -4.69 7.10
CA ASN A 62 -14.85 -5.96 6.48
C ASN A 62 -13.90 -5.77 5.30
N LYS A 63 -13.03 -4.76 5.40
CA LYS A 63 -12.01 -4.43 4.39
C LYS A 63 -10.63 -4.32 5.01
N ILE A 64 -9.62 -4.42 4.17
CA ILE A 64 -8.23 -4.17 4.51
C ILE A 64 -7.70 -3.06 3.62
N ASP A 65 -6.97 -2.14 4.24
CA ASP A 65 -6.25 -1.03 3.62
C ASP A 65 -4.77 -1.41 3.54
N PHE A 66 -4.22 -1.59 2.35
CA PHE A 66 -2.78 -1.87 2.15
C PHE A 66 -1.92 -0.61 2.06
N GLY A 67 -2.45 0.52 2.54
CA GLY A 67 -1.78 1.81 2.53
C GLY A 67 -1.82 2.47 1.15
N THR A 68 -0.97 3.50 1.00
CA THR A 68 -1.08 4.48 -0.10
C THR A 68 -0.10 4.31 -1.25
N TYR A 69 0.74 3.29 -1.17
CA TYR A 69 1.76 3.02 -2.19
C TYR A 69 1.16 2.56 -3.52
N LEU A 70 1.91 2.70 -4.61
CA LEU A 70 1.51 2.17 -5.91
C LEU A 70 1.80 0.67 -5.98
N LEU A 71 0.87 -0.17 -5.56
CA LEU A 71 1.11 -1.60 -5.55
C LEU A 71 0.78 -2.22 -6.91
N PRO A 72 1.72 -2.92 -7.57
CA PRO A 72 1.41 -3.63 -8.79
C PRO A 72 0.52 -4.85 -8.47
N GLN A 73 -0.36 -5.20 -9.40
CA GLN A 73 -1.36 -6.27 -9.20
C GLN A 73 -0.72 -7.60 -8.77
N TRP A 74 0.44 -7.94 -9.36
CA TRP A 74 1.17 -9.15 -9.00
C TRP A 74 1.61 -9.15 -7.53
N ALA A 75 2.01 -8.00 -6.97
CA ALA A 75 2.45 -7.92 -5.58
C ALA A 75 1.26 -8.04 -4.63
N ILE A 76 0.13 -7.43 -5.00
CA ILE A 76 -1.13 -7.58 -4.26
C ILE A 76 -1.50 -9.07 -4.17
N GLN A 77 -1.52 -9.77 -5.31
CA GLN A 77 -1.96 -11.16 -5.37
C GLN A 77 -0.94 -12.15 -4.79
N LYS A 78 0.36 -11.95 -5.00
CA LYS A 78 1.39 -12.90 -4.57
C LYS A 78 1.97 -12.64 -3.19
N LEU A 79 1.90 -11.40 -2.69
CA LEU A 79 2.50 -11.03 -1.41
C LEU A 79 1.43 -10.67 -0.38
N TYR A 80 0.55 -9.73 -0.72
CA TYR A 80 -0.42 -9.22 0.25
C TYR A 80 -1.56 -10.19 0.55
N PHE A 81 -2.19 -10.79 -0.46
CA PHE A 81 -3.30 -11.71 -0.23
C PHE A 81 -2.89 -12.93 0.61
N PRO A 82 -1.80 -13.66 0.29
CA PRO A 82 -1.34 -14.78 1.11
C PRO A 82 -0.98 -14.36 2.54
N TYR A 83 -0.39 -13.17 2.71
CA TYR A 83 -0.07 -12.64 4.03
C TYR A 83 -1.33 -12.40 4.87
N ILE A 84 -2.36 -11.77 4.29
CA ILE A 84 -3.63 -11.56 4.97
C ILE A 84 -4.34 -12.88 5.29
N GLN A 85 -4.35 -13.83 4.35
CA GLN A 85 -4.92 -15.16 4.60
C GLN A 85 -4.22 -15.85 5.78
N HIS A 86 -2.89 -15.74 5.84
CA HIS A 86 -2.10 -16.27 6.95
C HIS A 86 -2.46 -15.59 8.27
N LEU A 87 -2.54 -14.26 8.31
CA LEU A 87 -2.96 -13.50 9.49
C LEU A 87 -4.37 -13.88 9.94
N HIS A 88 -5.32 -14.01 9.01
CA HIS A 88 -6.70 -14.41 9.30
C HIS A 88 -6.78 -15.81 9.92
N ASN A 89 -5.97 -16.74 9.42
CA ASN A 89 -5.89 -18.10 9.97
C ASN A 89 -5.30 -18.13 11.38
N ILE A 90 -4.28 -17.30 11.65
CA ILE A 90 -3.75 -17.10 13.00
C ILE A 90 -4.83 -16.51 13.91
N GLU A 91 -5.51 -15.46 13.47
CA GLU A 91 -6.56 -14.79 14.24
C GLU A 91 -7.69 -15.76 14.60
N LYS A 92 -8.15 -16.61 13.66
CA LYS A 92 -9.13 -17.67 13.94
C LYS A 92 -8.68 -18.60 15.05
N LYS A 93 -7.44 -19.11 14.97
CA LYS A 93 -6.88 -20.02 15.99
C LYS A 93 -6.79 -19.34 17.35
N LEU A 94 -6.37 -18.08 17.38
CA LEU A 94 -6.23 -17.34 18.63
C LEU A 94 -7.58 -16.96 19.24
N LYS A 95 -8.58 -16.57 18.43
CA LYS A 95 -9.96 -16.32 18.89
C LYS A 95 -10.58 -17.54 19.54
N LEU A 96 -10.41 -18.71 18.94
CA LEU A 96 -10.89 -19.98 19.50
C LEU A 96 -10.25 -20.29 20.85
N LYS A 97 -8.97 -19.92 21.03
CA LYS A 97 -8.20 -20.21 22.24
C LYS A 97 -8.41 -19.20 23.37
N TYR A 98 -8.54 -17.91 23.04
CA TYR A 98 -8.44 -16.81 24.01
C TYR A 98 -9.65 -15.86 24.02
N MET A 99 -10.63 -16.04 23.11
CA MET A 99 -11.85 -15.21 23.01
C MET A 99 -11.60 -13.70 22.89
N CYS A 100 -10.48 -13.27 22.30
CA CYS A 100 -10.16 -11.85 22.09
C CYS A 100 -9.81 -11.52 20.63
N TYR A 101 -9.83 -10.22 20.31
CA TYR A 101 -9.42 -9.67 19.01
C TYR A 101 -7.94 -9.28 19.07
N PHE A 102 -7.19 -9.53 17.98
CA PHE A 102 -5.72 -9.40 17.96
C PHE A 102 -5.20 -8.24 17.11
N HIS A 103 -6.09 -7.43 16.54
CA HIS A 103 -5.72 -6.23 15.79
C HIS A 103 -6.73 -5.12 16.03
N GLU A 104 -6.23 -3.88 15.94
CA GLU A 104 -7.07 -2.69 15.98
C GLU A 104 -7.79 -2.53 14.64
N ASN A 105 -9.08 -2.24 14.70
CA ASN A 105 -9.86 -1.89 13.52
C ASN A 105 -9.92 -0.37 13.36
N LYS A 106 -9.47 0.10 12.21
CA LYS A 106 -9.65 1.50 11.78
C LYS A 106 -11.13 1.77 11.57
N ILE A 107 -11.70 2.63 12.40
CA ILE A 107 -13.11 3.03 12.33
C ILE A 107 -13.33 3.98 11.14
N ILE A 108 -14.29 3.65 10.29
CA ILE A 108 -14.63 4.42 9.09
C ILE A 108 -15.93 5.19 9.32
N LYS A 109 -15.79 6.49 9.63
CA LYS A 109 -16.92 7.37 9.96
C LYS A 109 -17.98 7.50 8.86
N ASN A 110 -17.57 7.60 7.59
CA ASN A 110 -18.50 7.75 6.46
C ASN A 110 -18.16 6.76 5.34
N ARG A 111 -18.74 5.57 5.42
CA ARG A 111 -18.48 4.43 4.52
C ARG A 111 -18.84 4.75 3.06
N MET A 112 -19.96 5.42 2.82
CA MET A 112 -20.43 5.78 1.47
C MET A 112 -19.42 6.69 0.77
N PHE A 113 -19.04 7.79 1.43
CA PHE A 113 -18.06 8.72 0.89
C PHE A 113 -16.68 8.07 0.71
N ASP A 114 -16.30 7.19 1.63
CA ASP A 114 -15.02 6.48 1.55
C ASP A 114 -14.94 5.54 0.34
N ASN A 115 -16.01 4.80 0.08
CA ASN A 115 -16.13 3.92 -1.09
C ASN A 115 -16.13 4.72 -2.40
N PHE A 116 -16.89 5.82 -2.44
CA PHE A 116 -16.93 6.71 -3.60
C PHE A 116 -15.54 7.25 -3.96
N LEU A 117 -14.78 7.75 -2.97
CA LEU A 117 -13.41 8.19 -3.17
C LEU A 117 -12.49 7.07 -3.66
N THR A 118 -12.65 5.86 -3.14
CA THR A 118 -11.87 4.69 -3.56
C THR A 118 -12.13 4.34 -5.03
N ILE A 119 -13.39 4.45 -5.49
CA ILE A 119 -13.76 4.21 -6.89
C ILE A 119 -13.14 5.29 -7.79
N ILE A 120 -13.29 6.57 -7.45
CA ILE A 120 -12.75 7.68 -8.25
C ILE A 120 -11.25 7.51 -8.48
N GLN A 121 -10.50 7.15 -7.43
CA GLN A 121 -9.05 7.05 -7.51
C GLN A 121 -8.53 5.89 -8.36
N ARG A 122 -9.34 4.85 -8.55
CA ARG A 122 -8.97 3.73 -9.44
C ARG A 122 -8.87 4.17 -10.90
N TYR A 123 -9.49 5.30 -11.25
CA TYR A 123 -9.48 5.86 -12.59
C TYR A 123 -8.51 7.05 -12.68
N TYR A 124 -7.30 6.78 -13.17
CA TYR A 124 -6.20 7.75 -13.30
C TYR A 124 -6.57 9.04 -14.04
N ILE A 125 -7.49 8.97 -15.00
CA ILE A 125 -7.98 10.12 -15.77
C ILE A 125 -8.61 11.17 -14.85
N PHE A 126 -9.40 10.75 -13.85
CA PHE A 126 -10.02 11.69 -12.92
C PHE A 126 -9.00 12.34 -12.00
N LYS A 127 -7.88 11.66 -11.68
CA LYS A 127 -6.78 12.27 -10.92
C LYS A 127 -6.12 13.39 -11.71
N TYR A 128 -5.82 13.16 -12.99
CA TYR A 128 -5.22 14.19 -13.85
C TYR A 128 -6.18 15.36 -14.10
N LEU A 129 -7.44 15.06 -14.43
CA LEU A 129 -8.49 16.08 -14.63
C LEU A 129 -8.70 16.91 -13.36
N PHE A 130 -8.74 16.27 -12.20
CA PHE A 130 -8.86 16.96 -10.92
C PHE A 130 -7.69 17.91 -10.66
N PHE A 131 -6.44 17.48 -10.88
CA PHE A 131 -5.29 18.37 -10.73
C PHE A 131 -5.31 19.54 -11.71
N TYR A 132 -5.69 19.29 -12.96
CA TYR A 132 -5.84 20.33 -13.97
C TYR A 132 -6.87 21.39 -13.54
N LEU A 133 -8.07 20.95 -13.13
CA LEU A 133 -9.13 21.84 -12.65
C LEU A 133 -8.75 22.54 -11.34
N ALA A 134 -8.16 21.83 -10.38
CA ALA A 134 -7.72 22.41 -9.12
C ALA A 134 -6.66 23.50 -9.36
N ASN A 135 -5.67 23.26 -10.23
CA ASN A 135 -4.68 24.26 -10.60
C ASN A 135 -5.31 25.46 -11.31
N PHE A 136 -6.27 25.24 -12.21
CA PHE A 136 -7.03 26.31 -12.87
C PHE A 136 -7.75 27.21 -11.86
N TYR A 137 -8.46 26.62 -10.89
CA TYR A 137 -9.17 27.36 -9.84
C TYR A 137 -8.24 28.08 -8.87
N ILE A 138 -7.17 27.42 -8.39
CA ILE A 138 -6.19 28.01 -7.45
C ILE A 138 -5.46 29.20 -8.10
N LYS A 139 -5.28 29.21 -9.43
CA LYS A 139 -4.63 30.31 -10.15
C LYS A 139 -5.37 31.65 -9.97
N ASN A 140 -6.70 31.61 -9.82
CA ASN A 140 -7.60 32.78 -9.83
C ASN A 140 -7.96 33.33 -8.44
N ILE A 141 -7.37 32.80 -7.37
CA ILE A 141 -7.68 33.18 -5.98
C ILE A 141 -6.55 34.05 -5.42
N SER A 142 -6.88 35.15 -4.71
CA SER A 142 -5.89 36.11 -4.19
C SER A 142 -5.09 35.57 -3.00
N ASP A 143 -5.70 34.74 -2.14
CA ASP A 143 -5.07 34.16 -0.95
C ASP A 143 -4.88 32.63 -1.07
N LYS A 144 -3.94 32.26 -1.95
CA LYS A 144 -3.69 30.87 -2.36
C LYS A 144 -3.27 29.97 -1.20
N ASN A 145 -2.51 30.50 -0.24
CA ASN A 145 -1.93 29.71 0.84
C ASN A 145 -2.99 29.18 1.81
N LYS A 146 -3.96 30.02 2.19
CA LYS A 146 -5.04 29.63 3.10
C LYS A 146 -5.92 28.53 2.50
N LEU A 147 -6.23 28.65 1.21
CA LEU A 147 -7.05 27.68 0.49
C LEU A 147 -6.33 26.34 0.30
N VAL A 148 -5.03 26.36 -0.05
CA VAL A 148 -4.21 25.14 -0.18
C VAL A 148 -4.10 24.41 1.15
N ILE A 149 -3.89 25.12 2.27
CA ILE A 149 -3.84 24.52 3.61
C ILE A 149 -5.18 23.87 3.97
N ALA A 150 -6.30 24.57 3.74
CA ALA A 150 -7.63 24.05 4.01
C ALA A 150 -7.98 22.81 3.17
N LEU A 151 -7.56 22.77 1.90
CA LEU A 151 -7.80 21.66 0.99
C LEU A 151 -6.77 20.53 1.11
N GLN A 152 -5.62 20.76 1.76
CA GLN A 152 -4.53 19.80 1.88
C GLN A 152 -4.98 18.39 2.33
N PRO A 153 -5.89 18.22 3.31
CA PRO A 153 -6.34 16.89 3.73
C PRO A 153 -7.15 16.17 2.64
N LEU A 154 -7.99 16.91 1.91
CA LEU A 154 -8.80 16.37 0.81
C LEU A 154 -7.92 16.03 -0.39
N LEU A 155 -6.99 16.92 -0.74
CA LEU A 155 -5.99 16.71 -1.77
C LEU A 155 -5.15 15.48 -1.46
N LYS A 156 -4.56 15.38 -0.26
CA LYS A 156 -3.84 14.18 0.18
C LYS A 156 -4.70 12.92 -0.02
N LYS A 157 -5.95 12.92 0.43
CA LYS A 157 -6.86 11.78 0.24
C LYS A 157 -7.03 11.41 -1.23
N LEU A 158 -7.27 12.38 -2.12
CA LEU A 158 -7.47 12.17 -3.57
C LEU A 158 -6.20 11.77 -4.33
N ILE A 159 -5.05 12.23 -3.86
CA ILE A 159 -3.75 12.04 -4.51
C ILE A 159 -3.16 10.68 -4.15
N PHE A 160 -3.32 10.24 -2.91
CA PHE A 160 -2.80 8.96 -2.48
C PHE A 160 -3.64 7.80 -3.02
N ASN A 161 -2.97 6.74 -3.46
CA ASN A 161 -3.67 5.54 -3.90
C ASN A 161 -4.42 4.94 -2.71
N ARG A 162 -5.58 4.33 -2.96
CA ARG A 162 -6.34 3.60 -1.95
C ARG A 162 -6.40 2.13 -2.31
N ASN A 163 -5.50 1.36 -1.71
CA ASN A 163 -5.43 -0.08 -1.88
C ASN A 163 -6.38 -0.78 -0.90
N ILE A 164 -7.69 -0.58 -1.10
CA ILE A 164 -8.73 -1.11 -0.22
C ILE A 164 -9.43 -2.29 -0.89
N PHE A 165 -9.48 -3.42 -0.17
CA PHE A 165 -10.03 -4.69 -0.63
C PHE A 165 -10.96 -5.29 0.42
N TYR A 166 -12.02 -5.96 -0.03
CA TYR A 166 -12.89 -6.75 0.85
C TYR A 166 -12.16 -7.99 1.35
N ILE A 167 -12.32 -8.31 2.63
CA ILE A 167 -11.68 -9.49 3.24
C ILE A 167 -12.12 -10.76 2.55
N ASN A 168 -13.42 -10.95 2.30
CA ASN A 168 -13.94 -12.17 1.67
C ASN A 168 -13.28 -12.44 0.32
N ARG A 169 -13.13 -11.41 -0.52
CA ARG A 169 -12.42 -11.51 -1.79
C ARG A 169 -10.98 -12.01 -1.62
N ILE A 170 -10.27 -11.50 -0.61
CA ILE A 170 -8.88 -11.93 -0.33
C ILE A 170 -8.84 -13.39 0.11
N LEU A 171 -9.87 -13.88 0.80
CA LEU A 171 -9.92 -15.25 1.31
C LEU A 171 -10.39 -16.28 0.27
N GLU A 172 -11.01 -15.83 -0.81
CA GLU A 172 -11.48 -16.65 -1.93
C GLU A 172 -10.40 -16.88 -3.01
N ASP A 173 -9.45 -15.94 -3.15
CA ASP A 173 -8.34 -15.98 -4.13
C ASP A 173 -7.21 -16.95 -3.72
#